data_AF-A0A395N0C7-F1
#
_entry.id   AF-A0A395N0C7-F1
#
_cell.length_a   1.000
_cell.length_b   1.000
_cell.length_c   1.000
_cell.angle_alpha   90.00
_cell.angle_beta   90.00
_cell.angle_gamma   90.00
#
_symmetry.space_group_name_H-M   'P 1'
#
loop_
_entity.id
_entity.type
_entity.pdbx_description
1 polymer ?
#
loop_
_entity_poly.entity_id
_entity_poly.type
_entity_poly.pdbx_seq_one_letter_code
_entity_poly.pdbx_strand_id
1 'polypeptide(L)'
;MRLVLVQALFFTLGLGLSLSPRTDTEIGPFKNPELTPFLQLDLAVGRETNVTAPENNLIMAPNVKGGRVTGAFEADILPIGASIERGVKTELGENSFYTNRYVLQTANNDTIGLEVDVIVNYRNNAHHSFGFGKFTTDIPDLLYLNYNMYLVEVTGDFNTGGGAGQIFALKSGGRRDGEPITALLPVGGKD
;
A
#
# COMPACT_ATOMS: atom_id res chain seq x y z
N MET A 1 29.67 -56.36 30.18
CA MET A 1 28.46 -55.71 29.65
C MET A 1 27.89 -54.80 30.73
N ARG A 2 27.69 -53.51 30.42
CA ARG A 2 27.03 -52.44 31.24
C ARG A 2 27.72 -52.05 32.56
N LEU A 3 27.75 -50.80 33.01
CA LEU A 3 27.53 -49.47 32.43
C LEU A 3 28.30 -48.54 33.38
N VAL A 4 29.26 -47.74 32.90
CA VAL A 4 29.93 -46.73 33.73
C VAL A 4 28.95 -45.57 33.93
N LEU A 5 28.63 -45.29 35.19
CA LEU A 5 27.95 -44.07 35.60
C LEU A 5 28.97 -42.93 35.51
N VAL A 6 28.88 -42.09 34.48
CA VAL A 6 29.54 -40.77 34.47
C VAL A 6 28.44 -39.73 34.61
N GLN A 7 28.39 -39.09 35.77
CA GLN A 7 27.66 -37.84 35.96
C GLN A 7 28.23 -36.82 34.96
N ALA A 8 27.48 -36.52 33.91
CA ALA A 8 27.73 -35.35 33.10
C ALA A 8 27.21 -34.13 33.87
N LEU A 9 28.18 -33.37 34.36
CA LEU A 9 28.07 -32.05 34.94
C LEU A 9 27.09 -31.18 34.13
N PHE A 10 26.16 -30.54 34.84
CA PHE A 10 25.31 -29.47 34.34
C PHE A 10 26.15 -28.40 33.62
N PHE A 11 25.99 -28.31 32.29
CA PHE A 11 25.99 -27.04 31.60
C PHE A 11 24.76 -27.04 30.70
N THR A 12 23.68 -26.52 31.26
CA THR A 12 22.57 -25.93 30.51
C THR A 12 23.15 -24.91 29.53
N LEU A 13 23.41 -25.32 28.28
CA LEU A 13 23.33 -24.40 27.16
C LEU A 13 21.85 -24.12 26.92
N GLY A 14 21.27 -23.32 27.82
CA GLY A 14 20.14 -22.48 27.47
C GLY A 14 20.67 -21.47 26.46
N LEU A 15 20.65 -21.83 25.17
CA LEU A 15 20.61 -20.85 24.09
C LEU A 15 19.24 -20.17 24.16
N GLY A 16 19.04 -19.38 25.22
CA GLY A 16 18.08 -18.30 25.20
C GLY A 16 18.63 -17.28 24.23
N LEU A 17 18.31 -17.46 22.94
CA LEU A 17 18.34 -16.36 22.00
C LEU A 17 17.27 -15.38 22.50
N SER A 18 17.64 -14.51 23.43
CA SER A 18 16.90 -13.28 23.63
C SER A 18 17.14 -12.47 22.37
N LEU A 19 16.28 -12.69 21.36
CA LEU A 19 16.07 -11.74 20.28
C LEU A 19 15.45 -10.50 20.91
N SER A 20 16.28 -9.70 21.59
CA SER A 20 15.91 -8.32 21.86
C SER A 20 15.67 -7.69 20.48
N PRO A 21 14.47 -7.15 20.20
CA PRO A 21 14.23 -6.47 18.95
C PRO A 21 15.31 -5.39 18.80
N ARG A 22 16.07 -5.48 17.71
CA ARG A 22 17.12 -4.51 17.42
C ARG A 22 16.43 -3.15 17.21
N THR A 23 16.65 -2.22 18.14
CA THR A 23 16.06 -0.87 18.13
C THR A 23 16.88 0.12 17.30
N ASP A 24 17.96 -0.31 16.66
CA ASP A 24 18.72 0.53 15.73
C ASP A 24 17.79 0.93 14.58
N THR A 25 17.51 2.23 14.48
CA THR A 25 16.73 2.81 13.38
C THR A 25 17.53 2.86 12.07
N GLU A 26 18.81 2.49 12.12
CA GLU A 26 19.79 2.60 11.04
C GLU A 26 20.34 1.23 10.63
N ILE A 27 19.50 0.36 10.08
CA ILE A 27 19.93 -0.95 9.56
C ILE A 27 20.09 -0.88 8.02
N GLY A 28 21.21 -1.38 7.50
CA GLY A 28 21.43 -1.55 6.06
C GLY A 28 21.96 -0.32 5.31
N PRO A 29 22.20 -0.44 3.99
CA PRO A 29 22.88 0.58 3.20
C PRO A 29 21.95 1.73 2.75
N PHE A 30 20.67 1.70 3.07
CA PHE A 30 19.68 2.68 2.59
C PHE A 30 19.13 3.54 3.74
N LYS A 31 18.89 4.82 3.45
CA LYS A 31 18.16 5.70 4.38
C LYS A 31 16.72 5.22 4.50
N ASN A 32 16.10 5.47 5.65
CA ASN A 32 14.68 5.20 5.82
C ASN A 32 13.88 6.04 4.80
N PRO A 33 12.85 5.47 4.18
CA PRO A 33 12.01 6.21 3.25
C PRO A 33 11.28 7.33 3.99
N GLU A 34 11.32 8.54 3.44
CA GLU A 34 10.52 9.67 3.93
C GLU A 34 9.27 9.83 3.06
N LEU A 35 8.10 9.89 3.70
CA LEU A 35 6.83 10.11 3.05
C LEU A 35 6.34 11.53 3.30
N THR A 36 5.73 12.15 2.28
CA THR A 36 5.06 13.45 2.40
C THR A 36 3.61 13.32 1.98
N PRO A 37 2.64 13.90 2.74
CA PRO A 37 1.25 13.98 2.29
C PRO A 37 1.17 14.59 0.90
N PHE A 38 0.42 13.95 0.00
CA PHE A 38 0.34 14.34 -1.40
C PHE A 38 -1.09 14.66 -1.82
N LEU A 39 -2.02 13.74 -1.62
CA LEU A 39 -3.43 13.91 -1.98
C LEU A 39 -4.35 13.31 -0.93
N GLN A 40 -5.46 13.97 -0.65
CA GLN A 40 -6.59 13.41 0.07
C GLN A 40 -7.65 12.93 -0.92
N LEU A 41 -8.25 11.77 -0.66
CA LEU A 41 -9.40 11.25 -1.40
C LEU A 41 -10.63 11.25 -0.50
N ASP A 42 -11.71 11.86 -0.98
CA ASP A 42 -13.04 11.75 -0.39
C ASP A 42 -13.87 10.86 -1.30
N LEU A 43 -14.24 9.67 -0.81
CA LEU A 43 -14.87 8.60 -1.60
C LEU A 43 -16.34 8.44 -1.24
N ALA A 44 -17.21 8.43 -2.25
CA ALA A 44 -18.62 8.07 -2.08
C ALA A 44 -18.82 6.59 -2.48
N VAL A 45 -18.94 5.69 -1.51
CA VAL A 45 -18.93 4.25 -1.79
C VAL A 45 -20.31 3.75 -2.26
N GLY A 46 -20.31 2.91 -3.29
CA GLY A 46 -21.50 2.24 -3.81
C GLY A 46 -21.88 0.99 -3.01
N ARG A 47 -22.98 0.33 -3.39
CA ARG A 47 -23.27 -1.02 -2.87
C ARG A 47 -22.48 -2.04 -3.69
N GLU A 48 -21.89 -3.02 -3.02
CA GLU A 48 -21.21 -4.13 -3.67
C GLU A 48 -22.17 -4.99 -4.50
N THR A 49 -21.63 -5.66 -5.51
CA THR A 49 -22.31 -6.73 -6.22
C THR A 49 -21.44 -7.97 -6.11
N ASN A 50 -21.94 -9.01 -5.45
CA ASN A 50 -21.20 -10.26 -5.40
C ASN A 50 -21.20 -10.92 -6.77
N VAL A 51 -20.02 -11.31 -7.24
CA VAL A 51 -19.87 -12.11 -8.46
C VAL A 51 -19.33 -13.48 -8.08
N THR A 52 -19.84 -14.53 -8.71
CA THR A 52 -19.27 -15.87 -8.54
C THR A 52 -18.10 -16.03 -9.50
N ALA A 53 -16.89 -16.18 -8.98
CA ALA A 53 -15.69 -16.46 -9.76
C ALA A 53 -15.16 -17.89 -9.50
N PRO A 54 -14.31 -18.44 -10.38
CA PRO A 54 -13.70 -19.77 -10.18
C PRO A 54 -12.81 -19.83 -8.93
N GLU A 55 -12.28 -18.68 -8.52
CA GLU A 55 -11.53 -18.51 -7.29
C GLU A 55 -12.53 -18.28 -6.13
N ASN A 56 -12.45 -19.10 -5.08
CA ASN A 56 -13.26 -18.90 -3.88
C ASN A 56 -12.97 -17.50 -3.29
N ASN A 57 -14.03 -16.73 -3.00
CA ASN A 57 -14.02 -15.39 -2.37
C ASN A 57 -13.51 -14.22 -3.23
N LEU A 58 -13.81 -14.19 -4.53
CA LEU A 58 -13.68 -12.97 -5.35
C LEU A 58 -14.95 -12.12 -5.28
N ILE A 59 -14.79 -10.82 -5.08
CA ILE A 59 -15.87 -9.82 -5.13
C ILE A 59 -15.48 -8.78 -6.19
N MET A 60 -16.44 -8.34 -6.99
CA MET A 60 -16.25 -7.26 -7.94
C MET A 60 -17.35 -6.22 -7.75
N ALA A 61 -16.99 -5.02 -7.34
CA ALA A 61 -17.96 -3.95 -7.13
C ALA A 61 -17.79 -2.87 -8.20
N PRO A 62 -18.87 -2.21 -8.64
CA PRO A 62 -18.75 -0.95 -9.36
C PRO A 62 -17.85 0.01 -8.57
N ASN A 63 -17.08 0.82 -9.28
CA ASN A 63 -16.26 1.83 -8.64
C ASN A 63 -17.12 2.80 -7.80
N VAL A 64 -16.47 3.62 -6.98
CA VAL A 64 -17.14 4.64 -6.16
C VAL A 64 -18.13 5.46 -7.00
N LYS A 65 -19.24 5.88 -6.39
CA LYS A 65 -20.30 6.69 -7.03
C LYS A 65 -19.83 8.09 -7.43
N GLY A 66 -18.61 8.43 -7.06
CA GLY A 66 -17.98 9.72 -7.25
C GLY A 66 -17.07 10.00 -6.06
N GLY A 67 -16.54 11.21 -6.05
CA GLY A 67 -15.66 11.66 -4.99
C GLY A 67 -14.81 12.81 -5.47
N ARG A 68 -13.92 13.26 -4.61
CA ARG A 68 -12.99 14.35 -4.92
C ARG A 68 -11.59 14.00 -4.44
N VAL A 69 -10.62 14.45 -5.20
CA VAL A 69 -9.21 14.46 -4.84
C VAL A 69 -8.79 15.90 -4.62
N THR A 70 -8.08 16.15 -3.52
CA THR A 70 -7.52 17.46 -3.17
C THR A 70 -6.07 17.33 -2.70
N GLY A 71 -5.28 18.41 -2.76
CA GLY A 71 -3.88 18.42 -2.34
C GLY A 71 -2.97 18.99 -3.43
N ALA A 72 -1.98 18.21 -3.87
CA ALA A 72 -1.05 18.61 -4.92
C ALA A 72 -1.74 18.98 -6.25
N PHE A 73 -2.92 18.42 -6.51
CA PHE A 73 -3.86 18.88 -7.54
C PHE A 73 -5.29 18.56 -7.11
N GLU A 74 -6.26 19.15 -7.81
CA GLU A 74 -7.67 18.88 -7.61
C GLU A 74 -8.28 18.15 -8.81
N ALA A 75 -9.10 17.14 -8.53
CA ALA A 75 -9.82 16.39 -9.54
C ALA A 75 -11.09 15.75 -8.96
N ASP A 76 -12.10 15.55 -9.79
CA ASP A 76 -13.28 14.75 -9.44
C ASP A 76 -13.03 13.28 -9.78
N ILE A 77 -13.54 12.37 -8.95
CA ILE A 77 -13.45 10.93 -9.21
C ILE A 77 -14.67 10.53 -10.03
N LEU A 78 -14.45 10.04 -11.24
CA LEU A 78 -15.53 9.61 -12.12
C LEU A 78 -16.09 8.26 -11.68
N PRO A 79 -17.41 8.05 -11.73
CA PRO A 79 -18.06 6.80 -11.32
C PRO A 79 -17.97 5.72 -12.41
N ILE A 80 -16.74 5.41 -12.83
CA ILE A 80 -16.46 4.44 -13.89
C ILE A 80 -15.40 3.43 -13.45
N GLY A 81 -15.51 2.21 -13.99
CA GLY A 81 -14.65 1.09 -13.64
C GLY A 81 -15.26 0.18 -12.58
N ALA A 82 -14.44 -0.74 -12.09
CA ALA A 82 -14.79 -1.70 -11.06
C ALA A 82 -13.59 -1.98 -10.17
N SER A 83 -13.85 -2.22 -8.89
CA SER A 83 -12.86 -2.76 -7.97
C SER A 83 -12.94 -4.27 -7.93
N ILE A 84 -11.81 -4.91 -7.66
CA ILE A 84 -11.70 -6.34 -7.45
C ILE A 84 -11.17 -6.56 -6.05
N GLU A 85 -11.85 -7.40 -5.29
CA GLU A 85 -11.44 -7.76 -3.94
C GLU A 85 -11.38 -9.27 -3.79
N ARG A 86 -10.29 -9.77 -3.18
CA ARG A 86 -10.11 -11.18 -2.86
C ARG A 86 -10.04 -11.36 -1.35
N GLY A 87 -11.09 -11.97 -0.79
CA GLY A 87 -11.20 -12.23 0.65
C GLY A 87 -10.29 -13.37 1.10
N VAL A 88 -9.53 -13.13 2.18
CA VAL A 88 -8.70 -14.12 2.87
C VAL A 88 -9.18 -14.25 4.31
N LYS A 89 -9.70 -15.43 4.65
CA LYS A 89 -10.03 -15.74 6.04
C LYS A 89 -8.74 -16.10 6.80
N THR A 90 -8.47 -15.39 7.88
CA THR A 90 -7.37 -15.70 8.79
C THR A 90 -7.91 -15.95 10.20
N GLU A 91 -7.15 -16.67 11.04
CA GLU A 91 -7.51 -16.90 12.45
C GLU A 91 -7.60 -15.59 13.27
N LEU A 92 -6.98 -14.51 12.77
CA LEU A 92 -6.87 -13.21 13.44
C LEU A 92 -7.92 -12.19 12.97
N GLY A 93 -8.76 -12.54 11.98
CA GLY A 93 -9.80 -11.68 11.41
C GLY A 93 -9.96 -11.85 9.90
N GLU A 94 -10.83 -11.02 9.32
CA GLU A 94 -11.07 -10.97 7.88
C GLU A 94 -10.15 -9.91 7.26
N ASN A 95 -9.32 -10.35 6.31
CA ASN A 95 -8.48 -9.47 5.50
C ASN A 95 -8.81 -9.71 4.03
N SER A 96 -8.50 -8.76 3.16
CA SER A 96 -8.62 -8.96 1.73
C SER A 96 -7.54 -8.20 0.96
N PHE A 97 -7.40 -8.56 -0.31
CA PHE A 97 -6.60 -7.83 -1.28
C PHE A 97 -7.55 -7.08 -2.21
N TYR A 98 -7.45 -5.76 -2.22
CA TYR A 98 -8.30 -4.88 -3.01
C TYR A 98 -7.47 -4.19 -4.08
N THR A 99 -7.94 -4.26 -5.32
CA THR A 99 -7.38 -3.52 -6.44
C THR A 99 -8.48 -2.70 -7.11
N ASN A 100 -8.14 -1.49 -7.52
CA ASN A 100 -9.07 -0.63 -8.23
C ASN A 100 -8.32 0.36 -9.12
N ARG A 101 -9.01 0.85 -10.15
CA ARG A 101 -8.53 1.96 -10.97
C ARG A 101 -9.55 3.09 -10.93
N TYR A 102 -9.17 4.17 -10.28
CA TYR A 102 -9.90 5.44 -10.33
C TYR A 102 -9.55 6.20 -11.60
N VAL A 103 -10.55 6.88 -12.15
CA VAL A 103 -10.36 7.87 -13.20
C VAL A 103 -10.65 9.24 -12.59
N LEU A 104 -9.62 10.07 -12.54
CA LEU A 104 -9.68 11.41 -11.97
C LEU A 104 -9.83 12.41 -13.12
N GLN A 105 -10.83 13.27 -13.06
CA GLN A 105 -11.06 14.32 -14.05
C GLN A 105 -10.68 15.69 -13.47
N THR A 106 -9.78 16.39 -14.15
CA THR A 106 -9.38 17.75 -13.76
C THR A 106 -10.45 18.77 -14.17
N ALA A 107 -10.34 20.02 -13.69
CA ALA A 107 -11.22 21.10 -14.10
C ALA A 107 -11.20 21.39 -15.62
N ASN A 108 -10.13 20.99 -16.32
CA ASN A 108 -9.99 21.14 -17.77
C ASN A 108 -10.57 19.96 -18.56
N ASN A 109 -11.20 19.00 -17.88
CA ASN A 109 -11.69 17.73 -18.42
C ASN A 109 -10.61 16.72 -18.85
N ASP A 110 -9.35 16.96 -18.51
CA ASP A 110 -8.29 15.97 -18.70
C ASP A 110 -8.44 14.83 -17.70
N THR A 111 -8.01 13.62 -18.07
CA THR A 111 -8.15 12.43 -17.23
C THR A 111 -6.81 11.90 -16.74
N ILE A 112 -6.74 11.55 -15.47
CA ILE A 112 -5.60 10.88 -14.83
C ILE A 112 -6.07 9.51 -14.34
N GLY A 113 -5.36 8.44 -14.68
CA GLY A 113 -5.57 7.13 -14.09
C GLY A 113 -4.85 7.01 -12.75
N LEU A 114 -5.54 6.51 -11.73
CA LEU A 114 -4.95 6.12 -10.45
C LEU A 114 -5.29 4.66 -10.19
N GLU A 115 -4.30 3.79 -10.30
CA GLU A 115 -4.39 2.38 -9.90
C GLU A 115 -3.98 2.26 -8.43
N VAL A 116 -4.79 1.56 -7.64
CA VAL A 116 -4.53 1.27 -6.23
C VAL A 116 -4.51 -0.24 -6.00
N ASP A 117 -3.56 -0.68 -5.19
CA ASP A 117 -3.44 -2.04 -4.70
C ASP A 117 -3.22 -1.98 -3.19
N VAL A 118 -4.21 -2.42 -2.42
CA VAL A 118 -4.21 -2.29 -0.96
C VAL A 118 -4.62 -3.57 -0.27
N ILE A 119 -4.04 -3.81 0.90
CA ILE A 119 -4.49 -4.83 1.83
C ILE A 119 -5.54 -4.18 2.72
N VAL A 120 -6.72 -4.79 2.82
CA VAL A 120 -7.83 -4.33 3.65
C VAL A 120 -7.88 -5.17 4.93
N ASN A 121 -7.98 -4.49 6.07
CA ASN A 121 -8.14 -5.13 7.38
C ASN A 121 -9.49 -4.71 7.95
N TYR A 122 -10.39 -5.67 8.16
CA TYR A 122 -11.76 -5.42 8.63
C TYR A 122 -11.85 -5.53 10.15
N ARG A 123 -12.29 -4.49 10.85
CA ARG A 123 -12.53 -4.52 12.31
C ARG A 123 -13.68 -3.58 12.69
N ASN A 124 -14.51 -3.97 13.66
CA ASN A 124 -15.53 -3.10 14.27
C ASN A 124 -16.47 -2.37 13.29
N ASN A 125 -16.98 -3.05 12.26
CA ASN A 125 -17.82 -2.45 11.20
C ASN A 125 -17.16 -1.30 10.42
N ALA A 126 -15.84 -1.31 10.37
CA ALA A 126 -15.03 -0.44 9.54
C ALA A 126 -13.93 -1.26 8.88
N HIS A 127 -13.21 -0.63 7.96
CA HIS A 127 -11.94 -1.16 7.47
C HIS A 127 -10.85 -0.11 7.52
N HIS A 128 -9.63 -0.60 7.65
CA HIS A 128 -8.43 0.19 7.46
C HIS A 128 -7.50 -0.54 6.50
N SER A 129 -7.04 0.20 5.50
CA SER A 129 -6.38 -0.36 4.32
C SER A 129 -5.10 0.38 4.04
N PHE A 130 -4.11 -0.35 3.56
CA PHE A 130 -2.78 0.18 3.27
C PHE A 130 -2.18 -0.48 2.04
N GLY A 131 -1.51 0.29 1.19
CA GLY A 131 -0.84 -0.23 0.02
C GLY A 131 -0.24 0.84 -0.87
N PHE A 132 -0.33 0.64 -2.19
CA PHE A 132 0.38 1.45 -3.18
C PHE A 132 -0.57 2.08 -4.19
N GLY A 133 -0.14 3.22 -4.73
CA GLY A 133 -0.81 3.95 -5.79
C GLY A 133 0.12 4.13 -6.99
N LYS A 134 -0.43 4.03 -8.20
CA LYS A 134 0.28 4.33 -9.43
C LYS A 134 -0.56 5.24 -10.31
N PHE A 135 0.02 6.36 -10.71
CA PHE A 135 -0.62 7.28 -11.64
C PHE A 135 -0.25 6.96 -13.09
N THR A 136 -1.14 7.32 -14.00
CA THR A 136 -0.90 7.35 -15.44
C THR A 136 -1.57 8.57 -16.04
N THR A 137 -0.79 9.45 -16.67
CA THR A 137 -1.27 10.67 -17.32
C THR A 137 -0.36 11.06 -18.48
N ASP A 138 -0.92 11.75 -19.47
CA ASP A 138 -0.22 12.41 -20.57
C ASP A 138 -0.22 13.95 -20.44
N ILE A 139 -0.79 14.49 -19.36
CA ILE A 139 -0.83 15.93 -19.08
C ILE A 139 0.61 16.45 -18.84
N PRO A 140 1.13 17.37 -19.67
CA PRO A 140 2.56 17.75 -19.65
C PRO A 140 3.10 18.16 -18.28
N ASP A 141 2.36 19.01 -17.55
CA ASP A 141 2.79 19.54 -16.25
C ASP A 141 2.65 18.51 -15.11
N LEU A 142 2.00 17.37 -15.37
CA LEU A 142 1.77 16.29 -14.40
C LEU A 142 2.48 14.99 -14.76
N LEU A 143 3.34 14.97 -15.79
CA LEU A 143 4.07 13.76 -16.19
C LEU A 143 4.94 13.17 -15.06
N TYR A 144 5.35 13.99 -14.09
CA TYR A 144 6.09 13.53 -12.92
C TYR A 144 5.30 12.49 -12.08
N LEU A 145 3.96 12.49 -12.15
CA LEU A 145 3.11 11.51 -11.48
C LEU A 145 3.40 10.07 -11.93
N ASN A 146 3.81 9.89 -13.19
CA ASN A 146 4.05 8.56 -13.77
C ASN A 146 5.29 7.86 -13.18
N TYR A 147 6.21 8.61 -12.58
CA TYR A 147 7.55 8.12 -12.19
C TYR A 147 7.79 8.17 -10.68
N ASN A 148 6.90 8.78 -9.91
CA ASN A 148 6.97 8.80 -8.45
C ASN A 148 6.40 7.51 -7.84
N MET A 149 6.78 7.24 -6.60
CA MET A 149 6.21 6.17 -5.79
C MET A 149 5.20 6.73 -4.80
N TYR A 150 4.05 6.07 -4.71
CA TYR A 150 2.96 6.51 -3.85
C TYR A 150 2.49 5.39 -2.92
N LEU A 151 2.31 5.78 -1.67
CA LEU A 151 1.70 4.98 -0.64
C LEU A 151 0.25 5.44 -0.46
N VAL A 152 -0.67 4.50 -0.28
CA VAL A 152 -2.09 4.79 -0.12
C VAL A 152 -2.59 4.20 1.19
N GLU A 153 -3.29 5.02 1.96
CA GLU A 153 -4.00 4.63 3.17
C GLU A 153 -5.49 4.96 2.97
N VAL A 154 -6.37 4.03 3.30
CA VAL A 154 -7.83 4.21 3.11
C VAL A 154 -8.57 3.68 4.34
N THR A 155 -9.62 4.38 4.74
CA THR A 155 -10.57 3.94 5.76
C THR A 155 -11.99 4.07 5.24
N GLY A 156 -12.88 3.20 5.72
CA GLY A 156 -14.30 3.27 5.40
C GLY A 156 -15.15 2.80 6.57
N ASP A 157 -16.30 3.45 6.73
CA ASP A 157 -17.31 3.14 7.75
C ASP A 157 -18.57 2.59 7.08
N PHE A 158 -18.94 1.35 7.41
CA PHE A 158 -20.08 0.66 6.79
C PHE A 158 -21.44 1.27 7.16
N ASN A 159 -21.51 2.06 8.25
CA ASN A 159 -22.76 2.70 8.66
C ASN A 159 -23.07 3.96 7.84
N THR A 160 -22.03 4.65 7.38
CA THR A 160 -22.18 5.92 6.65
C THR A 160 -22.03 5.75 5.15
N GLY A 161 -21.34 4.70 4.70
CA GLY A 161 -20.97 4.52 3.28
C GLY A 161 -19.93 5.53 2.80
N GLY A 162 -19.32 6.28 3.72
CA GLY A 162 -18.23 7.20 3.45
C GLY A 162 -16.88 6.50 3.53
N GLY A 163 -16.01 6.78 2.57
CA GLY A 163 -14.61 6.39 2.60
C GLY A 163 -13.71 7.62 2.54
N ALA A 164 -12.58 7.58 3.23
CA ALA A 164 -11.54 8.60 3.15
C ALA A 164 -10.20 7.92 2.88
N GLY A 165 -9.35 8.59 2.11
CA GLY A 165 -8.00 8.10 1.88
C GLY A 165 -6.96 9.21 1.82
N GLN A 166 -5.71 8.82 2.03
CA GLN A 166 -4.55 9.68 1.94
C GLN A 166 -3.51 9.00 1.06
N ILE A 167 -3.01 9.73 0.07
CA ILE A 167 -1.86 9.37 -0.73
C ILE A 167 -0.66 10.13 -0.18
N PHE A 168 0.43 9.41 0.00
CA PHE A 168 1.74 9.95 0.33
C PHE A 168 2.70 9.72 -0.83
N ALA A 169 3.47 10.76 -1.18
CA ALA A 169 4.56 10.64 -2.13
C ALA A 169 5.84 10.28 -1.39
N LEU A 170 6.65 9.38 -1.97
CA LEU A 170 7.99 9.10 -1.49
C LEU A 170 8.90 10.28 -1.82
N LYS A 171 9.40 10.96 -0.79
CA LYS A 171 10.31 12.11 -0.92
C LYS A 171 11.73 11.66 -1.23
N SER A 172 12.21 10.57 -0.61
CA SER A 172 13.49 9.95 -0.95
C SER A 172 13.65 8.54 -0.37
N GLY A 173 14.48 7.73 -1.03
CA GLY A 173 15.02 6.45 -0.57
C GLY A 173 16.40 6.26 -1.19
N GLY A 174 17.40 6.94 -0.63
CA GLY A 174 18.77 6.96 -1.15
C GLY A 174 19.71 6.01 -0.39
N ARG A 175 20.81 5.61 -1.03
CA ARG A 175 21.90 4.95 -0.31
C ARG A 175 22.47 5.90 0.75
N ARG A 176 22.89 5.36 1.89
CA ARG A 176 23.49 6.12 2.99
C ARG A 176 24.90 6.59 2.66
N ASP A 177 25.61 5.83 1.85
CA ASP A 177 26.97 6.17 1.41
C ASP A 177 27.01 7.29 0.35
N GLY A 178 25.84 7.73 -0.14
CA GLY A 178 25.77 8.79 -1.15
C GLY A 178 26.20 8.34 -2.54
N GLU A 179 26.53 7.06 -2.73
CA GLU A 179 26.88 6.51 -4.03
C GLU A 179 25.68 6.59 -4.98
N PRO A 180 25.90 6.95 -6.25
CA PRO A 180 24.82 6.98 -7.23
C PRO A 180 24.24 5.59 -7.45
N ILE A 181 22.92 5.53 -7.63
CA ILE A 181 22.25 4.31 -8.03
C ILE A 181 22.45 4.19 -9.55
N THR A 182 23.40 3.36 -9.98
CA THR A 182 23.80 3.22 -11.40
C THR A 182 22.62 2.93 -12.34
N ALA A 183 21.57 2.25 -11.85
CA ALA A 183 20.34 1.99 -12.61
C ALA A 183 19.48 3.24 -12.88
N LEU A 184 19.71 4.32 -12.13
CA LEU A 184 19.05 5.62 -12.30
C LEU A 184 19.94 6.65 -13.02
N LEU A 185 21.18 6.26 -13.38
CA LEU A 185 22.05 7.10 -14.21
C LEU A 185 21.65 6.96 -15.69
N PRO A 186 21.85 8.00 -16.52
CA PRO A 186 21.72 7.90 -17.97
C PRO A 186 22.60 6.77 -18.52
N VAL A 187 22.16 6.13 -19.60
CA VAL A 187 22.93 5.08 -20.29
C VAL A 187 24.31 5.63 -20.68
N GLY A 188 25.37 5.09 -20.06
CA GLY A 188 26.75 5.51 -20.28
C GLY A 188 27.34 6.49 -19.25
N GLY A 189 26.58 6.88 -18.23
CA GLY A 189 27.08 7.74 -17.15
C GLY A 189 28.02 6.99 -16.19
N LYS A 190 29.31 7.34 -16.22
CA LYS A 190 30.15 7.36 -15.02
C LYS A 190 30.10 8.79 -14.48
N ASP A 191 30.06 8.92 -13.16
CA ASP A 191 29.96 10.18 -12.41
C ASP A 191 30.92 11.27 -12.88
#